data_AF-A0A372RGX5-F1
#
_entry.id   AF-A0A372RGX5-F1
#
_cell.length_a   1.000
_cell.length_b   1.000
_cell.length_c   1.000
_cell.angle_alpha   90.00
_cell.angle_beta   90.00
_cell.angle_gamma   90.00
#
_symmetry.space_group_name_H-M   'P 1'
#
loop_
_entity.id
_entity.type
_entity.pdbx_description
1 polymer ?
#
loop_
_entity_poly.entity_id
_entity_poly.type
_entity_poly.pdbx_seq_one_letter_code
_entity_poly.pdbx_strand_id
1 'polypeptide(L)'
;MTLPYLTDDSIYYILQHLQNDRSTLFKCLLVNRFWCRSTIPLLYANPFENMTEKNYSITLTLFYCFNKVEILQLKNQPGLSQINNINFDKEHNPLFEYLKYLENYNSYLINSVIYGWFAKYCSDLLSYQKIYSDIIPIFHQSILRQSRNIKQLDILLYLLYKESFKHFNFQNFSSNLTKLNSLSLNFYSNGIVNKAVEQEFLRNIANICTNSRKLIIKLPRIRRPPFQHHNTSNNLINTTSTLQKLCTIIQVQNKLKMFMIRNCNSLLNNVLLSLEFQKHSLVHVVFTSCDFSNISLKSFNDLYNLEYLKFMFCKGILLYQCEGLNFSSFKLKELSFIRNYWNDNVTSLMLNYLGTSLQRLSIEKLIENISMYCPNLIVLKICFYFHIDLSVMQLFKSLRTRILSIIISHNIDNFFINLAINIPINIRKISIYIYPRISNKFLKFKEFLENCHNSFEMIYLNQIIGLESLKIVLSYIERSNNRLKVFGMKLDKELNDEELKLLNRIKTKGVEIVEFSEFN
;
A
#
# COMPACT_ATOMS: atom_id res chain seq x y z
N MET A 1 -3.99 14.77 -53.75
CA MET A 1 -3.41 13.72 -52.88
C MET A 1 -4.24 13.69 -51.59
N THR A 2 -4.88 12.58 -51.28
CA THR A 2 -5.52 12.39 -49.97
C THR A 2 -4.43 12.20 -48.92
N LEU A 3 -4.45 12.99 -47.83
CA LEU A 3 -3.51 12.78 -46.72
C LEU A 3 -3.62 11.32 -46.23
N PRO A 4 -2.49 10.65 -45.90
CA PRO A 4 -2.54 9.32 -45.32
C PRO A 4 -3.29 9.37 -43.99
N TYR A 5 -4.36 8.59 -43.88
CA TYR A 5 -5.15 8.43 -42.67
C TYR A 5 -4.54 7.32 -41.80
N LEU A 6 -4.31 7.59 -40.51
CA LEU A 6 -3.91 6.55 -39.56
C LEU A 6 -5.06 5.54 -39.41
N THR A 7 -4.77 4.25 -39.49
CA THR A 7 -5.81 3.22 -39.26
C THR A 7 -6.33 3.29 -37.84
N ASP A 8 -7.58 2.86 -37.65
CA ASP A 8 -8.24 2.82 -36.34
C ASP A 8 -7.41 2.02 -35.31
N ASP A 9 -6.79 0.92 -35.74
CA ASP A 9 -5.87 0.12 -34.90
C ASP A 9 -4.66 0.94 -34.44
N SER A 10 -4.04 1.69 -35.36
CA SER A 10 -2.90 2.55 -35.04
C SER A 10 -3.29 3.60 -34.01
N ILE A 11 -4.47 4.21 -34.17
CA ILE A 11 -5.00 5.18 -33.21
C ILE A 11 -5.24 4.52 -31.85
N TYR A 12 -5.80 3.31 -31.83
CA TYR A 12 -6.05 2.59 -30.58
C TYR A 12 -4.74 2.29 -29.84
N TYR A 13 -3.69 1.83 -30.53
CA TYR A 13 -2.36 1.64 -29.93
C TYR A 13 -1.77 2.95 -29.39
N ILE A 14 -1.86 4.04 -30.14
CA ILE A 14 -1.43 5.37 -29.67
C ILE A 14 -2.15 5.73 -28.37
N LEU A 15 -3.47 5.58 -28.32
CA LEU A 15 -4.26 5.90 -27.13
C LEU A 15 -3.92 5.00 -25.93
N GLN A 16 -3.67 3.70 -26.15
CA GLN A 16 -3.23 2.78 -25.10
C GLN A 16 -1.89 3.20 -24.49
N HIS A 17 -0.93 3.66 -25.30
CA HIS A 17 0.34 4.19 -24.80
C HIS A 17 0.15 5.44 -23.94
N LEU A 18 -0.93 6.19 -24.17
CA LEU A 18 -1.30 7.40 -23.42
C LEU A 18 -2.19 7.13 -22.20
N GLN A 19 -2.51 5.87 -21.86
CA GLN A 19 -3.50 5.54 -20.82
C GLN A 19 -3.23 6.20 -19.44
N ASN A 20 -1.97 6.49 -19.12
CA ASN A 20 -1.55 7.12 -17.88
C ASN A 20 -1.38 8.65 -17.99
N ASP A 21 -1.45 9.21 -19.20
CA ASP A 21 -1.41 10.67 -19.44
C ASP A 21 -2.84 11.20 -19.66
N ARG A 22 -3.52 11.40 -18.53
CA ARG A 22 -4.90 11.89 -18.50
C ARG A 22 -5.07 13.24 -19.22
N SER A 23 -4.07 14.13 -19.12
CA SER A 23 -4.12 15.47 -19.72
C SER A 23 -4.13 15.38 -21.25
N THR A 24 -3.24 14.56 -21.81
CA THR A 24 -3.19 14.33 -23.25
C THR A 24 -4.43 13.60 -23.74
N LEU A 25 -4.92 12.59 -23.01
CA LEU A 25 -6.17 11.91 -23.36
C LEU A 25 -7.39 12.85 -23.39
N PHE A 26 -7.48 13.85 -22.50
CA PHE A 26 -8.55 14.85 -22.58
C PHE A 26 -8.50 15.66 -23.88
N LYS A 27 -7.30 16.00 -24.38
CA LYS A 27 -7.15 16.68 -25.67
C LYS A 27 -7.55 15.77 -26.84
N CYS A 28 -7.25 14.47 -26.74
CA CYS A 28 -7.67 13.47 -27.73
C CYS A 28 -9.19 13.40 -27.91
N LEU A 29 -9.98 13.69 -26.87
CA LEU A 29 -11.45 13.74 -26.98
C LEU A 29 -11.97 14.74 -28.02
N LEU A 30 -11.21 15.81 -28.27
CA LEU A 30 -11.61 16.94 -29.11
C LEU A 30 -11.21 16.76 -30.57
N VAL A 31 -10.47 15.69 -30.91
CA VAL A 31 -9.93 15.48 -32.27
C VAL A 31 -11.06 15.16 -33.25
N ASN A 32 -11.79 14.07 -33.01
CA ASN A 32 -12.98 13.68 -33.77
C ASN A 32 -13.79 12.63 -33.01
N ARG A 33 -14.92 12.19 -33.59
CA ARG A 33 -15.83 11.22 -32.97
C ARG A 33 -15.16 9.88 -32.63
N PHE A 34 -14.26 9.38 -33.49
CA PHE A 34 -13.58 8.10 -33.26
C PHE A 34 -12.62 8.21 -32.08
N TRP A 35 -11.74 9.22 -32.10
CA TRP A 35 -10.81 9.48 -30.99
C TRP A 35 -11.56 9.65 -29.67
N CYS A 36 -12.63 10.45 -29.67
CA CYS A 36 -13.50 10.62 -28.52
C CYS A 36 -14.00 9.26 -27.97
N ARG A 37 -14.63 8.44 -28.82
CA ARG A 37 -15.18 7.13 -28.41
C ARG A 37 -14.11 6.16 -27.90
N SER A 38 -12.92 6.17 -28.49
CA SER A 38 -11.81 5.28 -28.13
C SER A 38 -11.07 5.74 -26.86
N THR A 39 -11.02 7.05 -26.60
CA THR A 39 -10.35 7.61 -25.43
C THR A 39 -11.19 7.54 -24.16
N ILE A 40 -12.52 7.69 -24.25
CA ILE A 40 -13.41 7.67 -23.07
C ILE A 40 -13.22 6.44 -22.16
N PRO A 41 -13.17 5.20 -22.68
CA PRO A 41 -12.92 4.01 -21.85
C PRO A 41 -11.61 4.10 -21.05
N LEU A 42 -10.55 4.65 -21.65
CA LEU A 42 -9.24 4.81 -21.01
C LEU A 42 -9.29 5.86 -19.89
N LEU A 43 -9.93 7.01 -20.16
CA LEU A 43 -10.09 8.08 -19.17
C LEU A 43 -10.94 7.67 -17.97
N TYR A 44 -11.96 6.83 -18.19
CA TYR A 44 -12.90 6.41 -17.15
C TYR A 44 -12.60 5.01 -16.58
N ALA A 45 -11.48 4.39 -16.96
CA ALA A 45 -10.97 3.16 -16.33
C ALA A 45 -10.57 3.40 -14.87
N ASN A 46 -9.79 4.45 -14.62
CA ASN A 46 -9.33 4.84 -13.27
C ASN A 46 -9.59 6.34 -13.01
N PRO A 47 -10.86 6.76 -12.99
CA PRO A 47 -11.21 8.17 -13.04
C PRO A 47 -10.85 8.94 -11.77
N PHE A 48 -10.56 8.28 -10.65
CA PHE A 48 -10.31 8.91 -9.35
C PHE A 48 -8.82 8.90 -8.95
N GLU A 49 -7.94 8.32 -9.77
CA GLU A 49 -6.51 8.31 -9.51
C GLU A 49 -5.86 9.66 -9.84
N ASN A 50 -4.84 10.04 -9.05
CA ASN A 50 -4.05 11.27 -9.23
C ASN A 50 -4.89 12.55 -9.34
N MET A 51 -6.04 12.60 -8.67
CA MET A 51 -6.94 13.75 -8.73
C MET A 51 -6.39 14.94 -7.92
N THR A 52 -6.45 16.12 -8.54
CA THR A 52 -6.21 17.40 -7.87
C THR A 52 -7.53 18.15 -7.69
N GLU A 53 -7.53 19.25 -6.92
CA GLU A 53 -8.72 20.09 -6.73
C GLU A 53 -9.35 20.61 -8.03
N LYS A 54 -8.56 20.69 -9.11
CA LYS A 54 -9.04 21.09 -10.45
C LYS A 54 -9.91 20.01 -11.11
N ASN A 55 -9.87 18.77 -10.62
CA ASN A 55 -10.51 17.61 -11.24
C ASN A 55 -11.77 17.12 -10.51
N TYR A 56 -12.21 17.80 -9.45
CA TYR A 56 -13.42 17.41 -8.71
C TYR A 56 -14.71 17.52 -9.54
N SER A 57 -14.68 18.17 -10.71
CA SER A 57 -15.81 18.24 -11.65
C SER A 57 -16.33 16.87 -12.09
N ILE A 58 -15.54 15.79 -11.94
CA ILE A 58 -16.02 14.43 -12.19
C ILE A 58 -17.24 14.06 -11.33
N THR A 59 -17.38 14.65 -10.14
CA THR A 59 -18.56 14.46 -9.29
C THR A 59 -19.85 14.89 -10.00
N LEU A 60 -19.80 15.93 -10.85
CA LEU A 60 -20.94 16.31 -11.68
C LEU A 60 -21.23 15.26 -12.76
N THR A 61 -20.20 14.69 -13.39
CA THR A 61 -20.39 13.57 -14.33
C THR A 61 -21.06 12.38 -13.64
N LEU A 62 -20.67 12.05 -12.40
CA LEU A 62 -21.31 10.99 -11.61
C LEU A 62 -22.78 11.32 -11.35
N PHE A 63 -23.08 12.55 -10.92
CA PHE A 63 -24.44 13.01 -10.72
C PHE A 63 -25.29 12.88 -12.00
N TYR A 64 -24.74 13.22 -13.16
CA TYR A 64 -25.43 13.05 -14.44
C TYR A 64 -25.65 11.58 -14.84
N CYS A 65 -25.03 10.63 -14.16
CA CYS A 65 -25.32 9.20 -14.35
C CYS A 65 -26.45 8.71 -13.44
N PHE A 66 -27.03 9.56 -12.57
CA PHE A 66 -28.04 9.13 -11.62
C PHE A 66 -29.36 8.79 -12.31
N ASN A 67 -30.07 7.77 -11.79
CA ASN A 67 -31.46 7.52 -12.17
C ASN A 67 -32.43 8.38 -11.33
N LYS A 68 -33.71 8.38 -11.72
CA LYS A 68 -34.83 8.97 -10.95
C LYS A 68 -34.76 8.74 -9.43
N VAL A 69 -34.52 7.50 -8.99
CA VAL A 69 -34.51 7.15 -7.56
C VAL A 69 -33.34 7.83 -6.83
N GLU A 70 -32.15 7.77 -7.41
CA GLU A 70 -30.92 8.38 -6.87
C GLU A 70 -31.04 9.92 -6.84
N ILE A 71 -31.62 10.53 -7.88
CA ILE A 71 -31.90 11.97 -7.92
C ILE A 71 -32.88 12.37 -6.81
N LEU A 72 -33.97 11.62 -6.61
CA LEU A 72 -34.95 11.90 -5.55
C LEU A 72 -34.34 11.74 -4.15
N GLN A 73 -33.56 10.68 -3.92
CA GLN A 73 -32.85 10.48 -2.66
C GLN A 73 -31.90 11.63 -2.34
N LEU A 74 -31.20 12.13 -3.35
CA LEU A 74 -30.31 13.27 -3.22
C LEU A 74 -31.12 14.56 -2.98
N LYS A 75 -32.14 14.85 -3.79
CA LYS A 75 -32.98 16.05 -3.66
C LYS A 75 -33.65 16.17 -2.29
N ASN A 76 -34.02 15.06 -1.68
CA ASN A 76 -34.63 15.02 -0.35
C ASN A 76 -33.65 15.29 0.81
N GLN A 77 -32.34 15.40 0.55
CA GLN A 77 -31.38 15.77 1.59
C GLN A 77 -31.46 17.27 1.90
N PRO A 78 -31.61 17.67 3.18
CA PRO A 78 -31.77 19.07 3.52
C PRO A 78 -30.53 19.90 3.12
N GLY A 79 -30.71 21.10 2.59
CA GLY A 79 -29.60 21.99 2.19
C GLY A 79 -29.05 21.76 0.77
N LEU A 80 -29.47 20.70 0.06
CA LEU A 80 -29.08 20.48 -1.34
C LEU A 80 -29.95 21.24 -2.35
N SER A 81 -31.18 21.60 -1.99
CA SER A 81 -32.10 22.37 -2.84
C SER A 81 -31.61 23.79 -3.16
N GLN A 82 -30.58 24.26 -2.47
CA GLN A 82 -29.99 25.61 -2.62
C GLN A 82 -28.72 25.61 -3.49
N ILE A 83 -28.30 24.46 -4.03
CA ILE A 83 -27.10 24.37 -4.87
C ILE A 83 -27.45 24.76 -6.30
N ASN A 84 -27.10 26.00 -6.68
CA ASN A 84 -27.38 26.56 -8.01
C ASN A 84 -26.73 25.79 -9.18
N ASN A 85 -25.67 25.02 -8.91
CA ASN A 85 -24.92 24.30 -9.95
C ASN A 85 -25.51 22.92 -10.31
N ILE A 86 -26.54 22.45 -9.60
CA ILE A 86 -27.15 21.14 -9.86
C ILE A 86 -28.64 21.32 -10.16
N ASN A 87 -29.05 20.96 -11.37
CA ASN A 87 -30.47 20.87 -11.72
C ASN A 87 -31.01 19.48 -11.33
N PHE A 88 -31.80 19.44 -10.26
CA PHE A 88 -32.42 18.22 -9.72
C PHE A 88 -33.76 17.86 -10.39
N ASP A 89 -34.27 18.69 -11.29
CA ASP A 89 -35.62 18.54 -11.87
C ASP A 89 -35.64 17.76 -13.19
N LYS A 90 -34.47 17.32 -13.67
CA LYS A 90 -34.35 16.56 -14.92
C LYS A 90 -33.49 15.33 -14.71
N GLU A 91 -33.95 14.21 -15.27
CA GLU A 91 -33.05 13.09 -15.55
C GLU A 91 -32.03 13.52 -16.60
N HIS A 92 -30.79 13.12 -16.38
CA HIS A 92 -29.70 13.41 -17.27
C HIS A 92 -29.43 12.18 -18.14
N ASN A 93 -29.28 12.40 -19.44
CA ASN A 93 -28.87 11.37 -20.39
C ASN A 93 -27.40 11.61 -20.74
N PRO A 94 -26.44 11.02 -20.00
CA PRO A 94 -25.04 11.24 -20.27
C PRO A 94 -24.68 10.68 -21.67
N LEU A 95 -23.82 11.39 -22.41
CA LEU A 95 -23.39 10.99 -23.75
C LEU A 95 -22.79 9.58 -23.80
N PHE A 96 -22.17 9.17 -22.70
CA PHE A 96 -21.61 7.84 -22.51
C PHE A 96 -22.06 7.25 -21.18
N GLU A 97 -22.13 5.93 -21.12
CA GLU A 97 -22.29 5.18 -19.87
C GLU A 97 -20.95 5.15 -19.11
N TYR A 98 -20.47 6.32 -18.66
CA TYR A 98 -19.12 6.50 -18.11
C TYR A 98 -18.73 5.46 -17.06
N LEU A 99 -19.67 5.12 -16.18
CA LEU A 99 -19.46 4.21 -15.06
C LEU A 99 -19.24 2.74 -15.47
N LYS A 100 -19.64 2.32 -16.67
CA LYS A 100 -19.39 0.94 -17.14
C LYS A 100 -17.91 0.67 -17.39
N TYR A 101 -17.15 1.73 -17.65
CA TYR A 101 -15.73 1.66 -17.95
C TYR A 101 -14.86 1.56 -16.70
N LEU A 102 -15.43 1.79 -15.51
CA LEU A 102 -14.70 1.76 -14.26
C LEU A 102 -14.03 0.40 -14.02
N GLU A 103 -12.70 0.40 -13.89
CA GLU A 103 -11.88 -0.77 -13.61
C GLU A 103 -11.35 -0.81 -12.18
N ASN A 104 -11.03 0.35 -11.59
CA ASN A 104 -10.59 0.46 -10.19
C ASN A 104 -11.62 1.23 -9.35
N TYR A 105 -12.33 0.49 -8.50
CA TYR A 105 -13.19 1.07 -7.48
C TYR A 105 -12.44 1.16 -6.15
N ASN A 106 -12.21 2.38 -5.67
CA ASN A 106 -11.63 2.63 -4.36
C ASN A 106 -12.53 3.58 -3.56
N SER A 107 -13.21 3.05 -2.54
CA SER A 107 -14.15 3.84 -1.74
C SER A 107 -13.51 5.05 -1.07
N TYR A 108 -12.25 4.96 -0.63
CA TYR A 108 -11.59 6.08 0.05
C TYR A 108 -11.30 7.24 -0.91
N LEU A 109 -10.78 6.95 -2.11
CA LEU A 109 -10.52 7.97 -3.14
C LEU A 109 -11.81 8.61 -3.62
N ILE A 110 -12.84 7.80 -3.89
CA ILE A 110 -14.16 8.28 -4.31
C ILE A 110 -14.76 9.19 -3.23
N ASN A 111 -14.73 8.78 -1.95
CA ASN A 111 -15.17 9.61 -0.83
C ASN A 111 -14.45 10.96 -0.83
N SER A 112 -13.12 10.96 -0.97
CA SER A 112 -12.30 12.18 -0.95
C SER A 112 -12.65 13.13 -2.10
N VAL A 113 -12.88 12.61 -3.31
CA VAL A 113 -13.22 13.40 -4.50
C VAL A 113 -14.61 14.01 -4.38
N ILE A 114 -15.60 13.23 -3.96
CA ILE A 114 -16.97 13.71 -3.76
C ILE A 114 -17.00 14.74 -2.63
N TYR A 115 -16.37 14.43 -1.50
CA TYR A 115 -16.27 15.36 -0.37
C TYR A 115 -15.58 16.66 -0.80
N GLY A 116 -14.45 16.60 -1.49
CA GLY A 116 -13.73 17.78 -1.97
C GLY A 116 -14.58 18.66 -2.89
N TRP A 117 -15.42 18.07 -3.73
CA TRP A 117 -16.38 18.80 -4.55
C TRP A 117 -17.42 19.53 -3.69
N PHE A 118 -18.09 18.83 -2.77
CA PHE A 118 -19.10 19.44 -1.89
C PHE A 118 -18.50 20.47 -0.95
N ALA A 119 -17.33 20.21 -0.38
CA ALA A 119 -16.62 21.17 0.46
C ALA A 119 -16.27 22.45 -0.30
N LYS A 120 -15.97 22.37 -1.60
CA LYS A 120 -15.64 23.54 -2.43
C LYS A 120 -16.86 24.38 -2.81
N TYR A 121 -17.99 23.74 -3.11
CA TYR A 121 -19.16 24.43 -3.66
C TYR A 121 -20.34 24.55 -2.68
N CYS A 122 -20.27 23.89 -1.53
CA CYS A 122 -21.36 23.76 -0.56
C CYS A 122 -20.87 23.82 0.90
N SER A 123 -19.69 24.39 1.18
CA SER A 123 -19.06 24.42 2.52
C SER A 123 -19.99 24.92 3.61
N ASP A 124 -20.80 25.91 3.28
CA ASP A 124 -21.61 26.65 4.26
C ASP A 124 -23.00 26.01 4.45
N LEU A 125 -23.34 25.01 3.61
CA LEU A 125 -24.68 24.41 3.52
C LEU A 125 -24.75 23.01 4.14
N LEU A 126 -23.63 22.30 4.22
CA LEU A 126 -23.60 20.88 4.61
C LEU A 126 -22.48 20.60 5.60
N SER A 127 -22.83 19.93 6.70
CA SER A 127 -21.82 19.43 7.63
C SER A 127 -21.03 18.25 7.03
N TYR A 128 -19.78 18.11 7.45
CA TYR A 128 -18.94 16.95 7.13
C TYR A 128 -19.68 15.62 7.36
N GLN A 129 -20.35 15.49 8.51
CA GLN A 129 -21.05 14.28 8.88
C GLN A 129 -22.14 13.94 7.86
N LYS A 130 -22.93 14.93 7.45
CA LYS A 130 -24.02 14.77 6.50
C LYS A 130 -23.56 14.34 5.11
N ILE A 131 -22.47 14.94 4.61
CA ILE A 131 -21.89 14.55 3.31
C ILE A 131 -21.49 13.07 3.34
N TYR A 132 -20.80 12.63 4.38
CA TYR A 132 -20.35 11.25 4.51
C TYR A 132 -21.47 10.26 4.85
N SER A 133 -22.47 10.67 5.62
CA SER A 133 -23.51 9.76 6.10
C SER A 133 -24.63 9.55 5.10
N ASP A 134 -24.98 10.58 4.33
CA ASP A 134 -26.25 10.63 3.60
C ASP A 134 -26.04 10.84 2.10
N ILE A 135 -25.06 11.65 1.70
CA ILE A 135 -24.84 12.02 0.28
C ILE A 135 -23.92 11.04 -0.43
N ILE A 136 -22.69 10.88 0.08
CA ILE A 136 -21.66 9.99 -0.50
C ILE A 136 -22.19 8.56 -0.76
N PRO A 137 -22.98 7.94 0.12
CA PRO A 137 -23.52 6.61 -0.13
C PRO A 137 -24.43 6.51 -1.37
N ILE A 138 -25.12 7.58 -1.77
CA ILE A 138 -25.96 7.61 -2.99
C ILE A 138 -25.06 7.54 -4.24
N PHE A 139 -23.96 8.29 -4.24
CA PHE A 139 -22.97 8.22 -5.32
C PHE A 139 -22.36 6.81 -5.42
N HIS A 140 -22.01 6.20 -4.30
CA HIS A 140 -21.51 4.83 -4.29
C HIS A 140 -22.51 3.82 -4.84
N GLN A 141 -23.78 3.95 -4.45
CA GLN A 141 -24.84 3.11 -4.98
C GLN A 141 -24.92 3.23 -6.51
N SER A 142 -24.91 4.46 -7.04
CA SER A 142 -24.99 4.70 -8.49
C SER A 142 -23.77 4.15 -9.24
N ILE A 143 -22.56 4.36 -8.70
CA ILE A 143 -21.31 3.82 -9.25
C ILE A 143 -21.38 2.30 -9.32
N LEU A 144 -21.68 1.62 -8.21
CA LEU A 144 -21.70 0.16 -8.15
C LEU A 144 -22.80 -0.43 -9.04
N ARG A 145 -23.99 0.18 -9.09
CA ARG A 145 -25.10 -0.26 -9.95
C ARG A 145 -24.72 -0.33 -11.43
N GLN A 146 -23.92 0.63 -11.89
CA GLN A 146 -23.60 0.80 -13.32
C GLN A 146 -22.27 0.17 -13.73
N SER A 147 -21.45 -0.22 -12.76
CA SER A 147 -20.13 -0.80 -13.01
C SER A 147 -20.22 -2.20 -13.63
N ARG A 148 -19.44 -2.45 -14.69
CA ARG A 148 -19.44 -3.73 -15.43
C ARG A 148 -18.07 -4.38 -15.59
N ASN A 149 -16.97 -3.66 -15.37
CA ASN A 149 -15.61 -4.12 -15.69
C ASN A 149 -14.63 -3.97 -14.52
N ILE A 150 -15.12 -4.00 -13.27
CA ILE A 150 -14.26 -3.82 -12.10
C ILE A 150 -13.21 -4.94 -12.05
N LYS A 151 -11.94 -4.54 -12.10
CA LYS A 151 -10.76 -5.39 -11.92
C LYS A 151 -10.23 -5.30 -10.49
N GLN A 152 -10.42 -4.16 -9.82
CA GLN A 152 -10.04 -3.94 -8.43
C GLN A 152 -11.18 -3.33 -7.64
N LEU A 153 -11.56 -3.98 -6.54
CA LEU A 153 -12.63 -3.54 -5.65
C LEU A 153 -12.07 -3.32 -4.24
N ASP A 154 -11.89 -2.07 -3.82
CA ASP A 154 -11.57 -1.68 -2.44
C ASP A 154 -12.76 -0.97 -1.81
N ILE A 155 -13.58 -1.75 -1.08
CA ILE A 155 -14.87 -1.29 -0.57
C ILE A 155 -14.85 -1.05 0.94
N LEU A 156 -15.41 0.09 1.36
CA LEU A 156 -15.72 0.39 2.76
C LEU A 156 -17.11 -0.17 3.08
N LEU A 157 -17.17 -1.25 3.88
CA LEU A 157 -18.43 -1.97 4.11
C LEU A 157 -19.47 -1.16 4.89
N TYR A 158 -19.05 -0.15 5.66
CA TYR A 158 -20.00 0.74 6.35
C TYR A 158 -20.93 1.49 5.40
N LEU A 159 -20.52 1.66 4.12
CA LEU A 159 -21.37 2.27 3.10
C LEU A 159 -22.64 1.44 2.89
N LEU A 160 -22.56 0.11 3.04
CA LEU A 160 -23.67 -0.81 2.83
C LEU A 160 -24.72 -0.74 3.95
N TYR A 161 -24.41 -0.13 5.09
CA TYR A 161 -25.36 0.06 6.18
C TYR A 161 -26.28 1.26 5.95
N LYS A 162 -26.01 2.07 4.91
CA LYS A 162 -26.74 3.31 4.62
C LYS A 162 -28.03 3.02 3.88
N GLU A 163 -29.03 3.87 4.09
CA GLU A 163 -30.39 3.67 3.55
C GLU A 163 -30.38 3.54 2.01
N SER A 164 -29.44 4.22 1.33
CA SER A 164 -29.25 4.09 -0.13
C SER A 164 -29.03 2.64 -0.58
N PHE A 165 -28.42 1.79 0.26
CA PHE A 165 -28.12 0.39 -0.07
C PHE A 165 -29.19 -0.63 0.34
N LYS A 166 -30.27 -0.20 1.01
CA LYS A 166 -31.30 -1.11 1.55
C LYS A 166 -31.98 -2.00 0.50
N HIS A 167 -32.15 -1.48 -0.71
CA HIS A 167 -32.76 -2.19 -1.84
C HIS A 167 -31.78 -2.41 -3.01
N PHE A 168 -30.48 -2.35 -2.72
CA PHE A 168 -29.46 -2.53 -3.75
C PHE A 168 -29.42 -3.99 -4.21
N ASN A 169 -29.44 -4.23 -5.52
CA ASN A 169 -29.36 -5.57 -6.08
C ASN A 169 -27.90 -6.06 -6.11
N PHE A 170 -27.45 -6.65 -5.00
CA PHE A 170 -26.10 -7.18 -4.87
C PHE A 170 -25.82 -8.37 -5.78
N GLN A 171 -26.83 -9.16 -6.12
CA GLN A 171 -26.65 -10.30 -7.01
C GLN A 171 -26.23 -9.82 -8.42
N ASN A 172 -26.94 -8.82 -8.97
CA ASN A 172 -26.60 -8.23 -10.27
C ASN A 172 -25.23 -7.53 -10.23
N PHE A 173 -24.94 -6.80 -9.16
CA PHE A 173 -23.62 -6.19 -9.01
C PHE A 173 -22.51 -7.24 -8.99
N SER A 174 -22.65 -8.29 -8.16
CA SER A 174 -21.64 -9.33 -8.04
C SER A 174 -21.46 -10.13 -9.33
N SER A 175 -22.52 -10.36 -10.13
CA SER A 175 -22.38 -10.98 -11.45
C SER A 175 -21.55 -10.18 -12.44
N ASN A 176 -21.38 -8.87 -12.20
CA ASN A 176 -20.51 -8.02 -13.02
C ASN A 176 -19.04 -8.04 -12.58
N LEU A 177 -18.69 -8.76 -11.51
CA LEU A 177 -17.33 -8.86 -10.95
C LEU A 177 -16.53 -10.04 -11.52
N THR A 178 -16.89 -10.57 -12.69
CA THR A 178 -16.21 -11.73 -13.30
C THR A 178 -14.74 -11.47 -13.66
N LYS A 179 -14.37 -10.20 -13.89
CA LYS A 179 -12.99 -9.77 -14.19
C LYS A 179 -12.20 -9.35 -12.94
N LEU A 180 -12.77 -9.53 -11.74
CA LEU A 180 -12.16 -9.07 -10.50
C LEU A 180 -10.85 -9.84 -10.23
N ASN A 181 -9.75 -9.09 -10.14
CA ASN A 181 -8.42 -9.62 -9.86
C ASN A 181 -7.97 -9.29 -8.43
N SER A 182 -8.47 -8.20 -7.85
CA SER A 182 -8.13 -7.76 -6.50
C SER A 182 -9.37 -7.36 -5.71
N LEU A 183 -9.58 -8.01 -4.57
CA LEU A 183 -10.66 -7.73 -3.63
C LEU A 183 -10.09 -7.22 -2.31
N SER A 184 -10.58 -6.07 -1.84
CA SER A 184 -10.24 -5.48 -0.54
C SER A 184 -11.51 -5.12 0.21
N LEU A 185 -11.71 -5.76 1.36
CA LEU A 185 -12.87 -5.61 2.23
C LEU A 185 -12.47 -4.85 3.49
N ASN A 186 -13.01 -3.64 3.68
CA ASN A 186 -12.74 -2.83 4.87
C ASN A 186 -13.96 -2.79 5.78
N PHE A 187 -13.82 -3.43 6.93
CA PHE A 187 -14.84 -3.49 7.98
C PHE A 187 -14.71 -2.28 8.92
N TYR A 188 -15.84 -1.83 9.47
CA TYR A 188 -15.91 -0.69 10.38
C TYR A 188 -16.50 -1.10 11.74
N SER A 189 -16.12 -0.41 12.82
CA SER A 189 -16.49 -0.80 14.19
C SER A 189 -17.87 -0.34 14.64
N ASN A 190 -18.52 0.58 13.93
CA ASN A 190 -19.72 1.22 14.46
C ASN A 190 -20.99 0.71 13.80
N GLY A 191 -21.92 0.28 14.66
CA GLY A 191 -23.35 0.32 14.41
C GLY A 191 -23.98 -1.06 14.29
N ILE A 192 -25.03 -1.26 15.09
CA ILE A 192 -25.97 -2.40 15.05
C ILE A 192 -26.80 -2.39 13.75
N VAL A 193 -26.68 -1.35 12.93
CA VAL A 193 -27.59 -1.08 11.82
C VAL A 193 -27.16 -1.83 10.56
N ASN A 194 -28.03 -2.75 10.16
CA ASN A 194 -28.09 -3.44 8.87
C ASN A 194 -27.00 -4.49 8.56
N LYS A 195 -26.68 -5.34 9.55
CA LYS A 195 -25.88 -6.56 9.32
C LYS A 195 -26.39 -7.41 8.15
N ALA A 196 -27.71 -7.47 7.93
CA ALA A 196 -28.31 -8.29 6.87
C ALA A 196 -27.79 -7.95 5.46
N VAL A 197 -27.68 -6.66 5.13
CA VAL A 197 -27.20 -6.21 3.82
C VAL A 197 -25.73 -6.55 3.61
N GLU A 198 -24.88 -6.32 4.61
CA GLU A 198 -23.48 -6.78 4.56
C GLU A 198 -23.41 -8.30 4.42
N GLN A 199 -24.22 -9.03 5.20
CA GLN A 199 -24.26 -10.48 5.15
C GLN A 199 -24.67 -11.00 3.77
N GLU A 200 -25.60 -10.34 3.09
CA GLU A 200 -26.00 -10.66 1.72
C GLU A 200 -24.86 -10.35 0.73
N PHE A 201 -24.25 -9.17 0.83
CA PHE A 201 -23.11 -8.79 0.01
C PHE A 201 -21.97 -9.81 0.12
N LEU A 202 -21.54 -10.15 1.34
CA LEU A 202 -20.47 -11.12 1.58
C LEU A 202 -20.83 -12.51 1.05
N ARG A 203 -22.10 -12.92 1.13
CA ARG A 203 -22.57 -14.19 0.53
C ARG A 203 -22.42 -14.15 -0.99
N ASN A 204 -22.83 -13.07 -1.64
CA ASN A 204 -22.72 -12.94 -3.10
C ASN A 204 -21.25 -12.89 -3.55
N ILE A 205 -20.39 -12.21 -2.79
CA ILE A 205 -18.94 -12.22 -3.03
C ILE A 205 -18.37 -13.63 -2.92
N ALA A 206 -18.71 -14.39 -1.86
CA ALA A 206 -18.24 -15.77 -1.69
C ALA A 206 -18.68 -16.68 -2.86
N ASN A 207 -19.89 -16.49 -3.37
CA ASN A 207 -20.44 -17.35 -4.42
C ASN A 207 -19.95 -17.01 -5.83
N ILE A 208 -19.68 -15.74 -6.12
CA ILE A 208 -19.45 -15.26 -7.49
C ILE A 208 -18.00 -14.81 -7.71
N CYS A 209 -17.39 -14.17 -6.71
CA CYS A 209 -16.06 -13.55 -6.83
C CYS A 209 -14.95 -14.53 -6.41
N THR A 210 -14.81 -15.62 -7.15
CA THR A 210 -13.93 -16.74 -6.79
C THR A 210 -12.57 -16.70 -7.48
N ASN A 211 -12.27 -15.73 -8.36
CA ASN A 211 -11.02 -15.72 -9.14
C ASN A 211 -10.06 -14.57 -8.77
N SER A 212 -10.19 -13.99 -7.58
CA SER A 212 -9.32 -12.89 -7.16
C SER A 212 -7.91 -13.42 -6.89
N ARG A 213 -6.90 -12.86 -7.56
CA ARG A 213 -5.49 -13.18 -7.28
C ARG A 213 -4.96 -12.49 -6.01
N LYS A 214 -5.61 -11.40 -5.59
CA LYS A 214 -5.26 -10.64 -4.40
C LYS A 214 -6.48 -10.43 -3.52
N LEU A 215 -6.35 -10.78 -2.25
CA LEU A 215 -7.39 -10.61 -1.23
C LEU A 215 -6.83 -9.82 -0.04
N ILE A 216 -7.47 -8.72 0.31
CA ILE A 216 -7.15 -7.90 1.47
C ILE A 216 -8.37 -7.84 2.38
N ILE A 217 -8.19 -8.16 3.67
CA ILE A 217 -9.22 -8.04 4.69
C ILE A 217 -8.73 -7.05 5.75
N LYS A 218 -9.42 -5.91 5.92
CA LYS A 218 -9.10 -4.92 6.95
C LYS A 218 -10.21 -4.90 7.98
N LEU A 219 -9.94 -5.48 9.16
CA LEU A 219 -10.87 -5.51 10.27
C LEU A 219 -10.80 -4.19 11.08
N PRO A 220 -11.86 -3.76 11.77
CA PRO A 220 -11.81 -2.59 12.63
C PRO A 220 -10.77 -2.73 13.74
N ARG A 221 -10.11 -1.62 14.08
CA ARG A 221 -9.25 -1.56 15.26
C ARG A 221 -10.11 -1.70 16.51
N ILE A 222 -9.79 -2.69 17.35
CA ILE A 222 -10.31 -2.73 18.72
C ILE A 222 -9.59 -1.61 19.49
N ARG A 223 -10.25 -0.46 19.67
CA ARG A 223 -9.77 0.54 20.64
C ARG A 223 -9.96 -0.05 22.03
N ARG A 224 -8.93 -0.66 22.60
CA ARG A 224 -8.87 -0.88 24.05
C ARG A 224 -8.39 0.43 24.69
N PRO A 225 -9.15 1.06 25.60
CA PRO A 225 -8.62 2.15 26.40
C PRO A 225 -7.41 1.65 27.21
N PRO A 226 -6.39 2.48 27.47
CA PRO A 226 -5.18 2.04 28.18
C PRO A 226 -5.41 1.59 29.63
N PHE A 227 -6.59 1.83 30.21
CA PHE A 227 -6.86 1.66 31.65
C PHE A 227 -8.13 0.87 31.96
N GLN A 228 -8.41 -0.21 31.23
CA GLN A 228 -9.40 -1.21 31.68
C GLN A 228 -8.77 -2.59 31.77
N HIS A 229 -8.21 -2.87 32.95
CA HIS A 229 -7.94 -4.22 33.43
C HIS A 229 -9.22 -4.85 33.97
N HIS A 230 -10.19 -5.21 33.14
CA HIS A 230 -11.21 -6.19 33.54
C HIS A 230 -11.75 -6.97 32.32
N ASN A 231 -11.87 -8.28 32.53
CA ASN A 231 -12.38 -9.32 31.63
C ASN A 231 -13.79 -9.02 31.06
N THR A 232 -13.89 -8.21 30.00
CA THR A 232 -15.08 -8.22 29.14
C THR A 232 -14.66 -8.31 27.67
N SER A 233 -14.86 -9.51 27.12
CA SER A 233 -14.63 -9.92 25.74
C SER A 233 -15.70 -9.37 24.79
N ASN A 234 -15.93 -8.06 24.76
CA ASN A 234 -16.82 -7.47 23.76
C ASN A 234 -16.07 -7.23 22.43
N ASN A 235 -15.77 -8.34 21.75
CA ASN A 235 -15.27 -8.38 20.38
C ASN A 235 -16.40 -8.02 19.41
N LEU A 236 -16.40 -6.82 18.83
CA LEU A 236 -17.46 -6.37 17.90
C LEU A 236 -17.46 -7.05 16.51
N ILE A 237 -16.57 -8.01 16.25
CA ILE A 237 -16.60 -8.88 15.04
C ILE A 237 -17.00 -10.33 15.41
N ASN A 238 -17.37 -10.61 16.66
CA ASN A 238 -17.76 -11.96 17.11
C ASN A 238 -19.20 -12.36 16.73
N THR A 239 -19.74 -11.96 15.58
CA THR A 239 -20.81 -12.78 15.01
C THR A 239 -20.13 -13.89 14.22
N THR A 240 -20.21 -15.13 14.72
CA THR A 240 -19.75 -16.37 14.07
C THR A 240 -20.06 -16.38 12.56
N SER A 241 -21.16 -15.76 12.14
CA SER A 241 -21.58 -15.61 10.74
C SER A 241 -20.62 -14.80 9.85
N THR A 242 -20.20 -13.58 10.22
CA THR A 242 -19.25 -12.78 9.40
C THR A 242 -17.91 -13.49 9.28
N LEU A 243 -17.45 -14.09 10.38
CA LEU A 243 -16.24 -14.89 10.43
C LEU A 243 -16.31 -16.08 9.47
N GLN A 244 -17.39 -16.86 9.53
CA GLN A 244 -17.60 -17.99 8.63
C GLN A 244 -17.55 -17.54 7.18
N LYS A 245 -18.22 -16.44 6.82
CA LYS A 245 -18.19 -15.92 5.45
C LYS A 245 -16.81 -15.44 5.02
N LEU A 246 -16.06 -14.79 5.89
CA LEU A 246 -14.68 -14.41 5.58
C LEU A 246 -13.80 -15.62 5.30
N CYS A 247 -13.91 -16.66 6.14
CA CYS A 247 -13.22 -17.93 5.94
C CYS A 247 -13.64 -18.55 4.60
N THR A 248 -14.94 -18.61 4.32
CA THR A 248 -15.47 -19.11 3.04
C THR A 248 -14.92 -18.31 1.86
N ILE A 249 -14.91 -16.97 1.92
CA ILE A 249 -14.37 -16.11 0.85
C ILE A 249 -12.91 -16.44 0.56
N ILE A 250 -12.10 -16.75 1.60
CA ILE A 250 -10.71 -17.18 1.42
C ILE A 250 -10.66 -18.57 0.76
N GLN A 251 -11.45 -19.52 1.27
CA GLN A 251 -11.45 -20.91 0.83
C GLN A 251 -11.86 -21.08 -0.64
N VAL A 252 -12.88 -20.35 -1.08
CA VAL A 252 -13.47 -20.45 -2.43
C VAL A 252 -12.65 -19.77 -3.52
N GLN A 253 -11.54 -19.10 -3.20
CA GLN A 253 -10.70 -18.49 -4.24
C GLN A 253 -10.01 -19.56 -5.09
N ASN A 254 -9.88 -19.28 -6.38
CA ASN A 254 -9.17 -20.09 -7.36
C ASN A 254 -7.81 -19.46 -7.59
N LYS A 255 -6.77 -20.12 -7.06
CA LYS A 255 -5.37 -19.73 -7.23
C LYS A 255 -5.06 -18.34 -6.64
N LEU A 256 -5.51 -18.09 -5.42
CA LEU A 256 -5.16 -16.86 -4.68
C LEU A 256 -3.63 -16.77 -4.54
N LYS A 257 -3.04 -15.64 -4.96
CA LYS A 257 -1.58 -15.43 -4.94
C LYS A 257 -1.12 -14.54 -3.79
N MET A 258 -1.91 -13.54 -3.42
CA MET A 258 -1.59 -12.59 -2.36
C MET A 258 -2.73 -12.50 -1.36
N PHE A 259 -2.40 -12.69 -0.09
CA PHE A 259 -3.31 -12.47 1.02
C PHE A 259 -2.75 -11.43 2.00
N MET A 260 -3.60 -10.52 2.43
CA MET A 260 -3.29 -9.59 3.51
C MET A 260 -4.45 -9.49 4.47
N ILE A 261 -4.15 -9.55 5.76
CA ILE A 261 -5.14 -9.28 6.80
C ILE A 261 -4.62 -8.25 7.81
N ARG A 262 -5.52 -7.35 8.22
CA ARG A 262 -5.22 -6.28 9.17
C ARG A 262 -6.16 -6.30 10.38
N ASN A 263 -5.61 -6.04 11.57
CA ASN A 263 -6.30 -5.97 12.86
C ASN A 263 -7.03 -7.28 13.23
N CYS A 264 -6.45 -8.44 12.88
CA CYS A 264 -7.04 -9.73 13.19
C CYS A 264 -6.51 -10.27 14.53
N ASN A 265 -7.40 -10.33 15.53
CA ASN A 265 -7.09 -10.83 16.86
C ASN A 265 -7.62 -12.26 17.02
N SER A 266 -8.77 -12.44 17.67
CA SER A 266 -9.37 -13.76 17.99
C SER A 266 -9.68 -14.67 16.79
N LEU A 267 -9.69 -14.13 15.56
CA LEU A 267 -10.11 -14.84 14.36
C LEU A 267 -8.95 -15.46 13.59
N LEU A 268 -7.71 -15.19 13.99
CA LEU A 268 -6.54 -15.44 13.15
C LEU A 268 -6.32 -16.94 12.90
N ASN A 269 -6.61 -17.81 13.88
CA ASN A 269 -6.48 -19.26 13.68
C ASN A 269 -7.39 -19.78 12.55
N ASN A 270 -8.66 -19.34 12.51
CA ASN A 270 -9.61 -19.76 11.48
C ASN A 270 -9.23 -19.23 10.09
N VAL A 271 -8.67 -18.02 10.05
CA VAL A 271 -8.10 -17.45 8.83
C VAL A 271 -6.93 -18.29 8.33
N LEU A 272 -6.01 -18.68 9.22
CA LEU A 272 -4.87 -19.53 8.86
C LEU A 272 -5.31 -20.90 8.33
N LEU A 273 -6.27 -21.56 8.99
CA LEU A 273 -6.87 -22.81 8.50
C LEU A 273 -7.52 -22.63 7.12
N SER A 274 -8.13 -21.48 6.87
CA SER A 274 -8.74 -21.19 5.56
C SER A 274 -7.70 -20.98 4.45
N LEU A 275 -6.49 -20.53 4.79
CA LEU A 275 -5.41 -20.37 3.81
C LEU A 275 -4.85 -21.70 3.31
N GLU A 276 -5.06 -22.80 4.04
CA GLU A 276 -4.65 -24.15 3.61
C GLU A 276 -5.28 -24.56 2.28
N PHE A 277 -6.51 -24.09 2.01
CA PHE A 277 -7.21 -24.29 0.73
C PHE A 277 -6.49 -23.61 -0.45
N GLN A 278 -5.58 -22.67 -0.17
CA GLN A 278 -4.79 -21.92 -1.14
C GLN A 278 -3.31 -22.36 -1.16
N LYS A 279 -2.98 -23.51 -0.57
CA LYS A 279 -1.61 -23.99 -0.37
C LYS A 279 -0.75 -24.07 -1.63
N HIS A 280 -1.35 -24.40 -2.78
CA HIS A 280 -0.64 -24.53 -4.05
C HIS A 280 -0.52 -23.21 -4.85
N SER A 281 -1.09 -22.10 -4.37
CA SER A 281 -1.09 -20.85 -5.14
C SER A 281 -0.60 -19.63 -4.38
N LEU A 282 -0.66 -19.66 -3.05
CA LEU A 282 -0.34 -18.51 -2.22
C LEU A 282 1.16 -18.24 -2.22
N VAL A 283 1.55 -17.04 -2.66
CA VAL A 283 2.95 -16.61 -2.80
C VAL A 283 3.31 -15.52 -1.79
N HIS A 284 2.37 -14.63 -1.49
CA HIS A 284 2.57 -13.47 -0.62
C HIS A 284 1.56 -13.48 0.53
N VAL A 285 2.06 -13.40 1.77
CA VAL A 285 1.22 -13.28 2.97
C VAL A 285 1.68 -12.12 3.84
N VAL A 286 0.72 -11.25 4.18
CA VAL A 286 0.97 -10.06 5.01
C VAL A 286 -0.01 -10.00 6.18
N PHE A 287 0.53 -9.97 7.40
CA PHE A 287 -0.22 -9.72 8.62
C PHE A 287 0.09 -8.31 9.14
N THR A 288 -0.94 -7.54 9.47
CA THR A 288 -0.78 -6.19 10.03
C THR A 288 -1.61 -6.01 11.29
N SER A 289 -1.01 -5.64 12.42
CA SER A 289 -1.70 -5.42 13.70
C SER A 289 -2.48 -6.65 14.17
N CYS A 290 -1.94 -7.85 13.97
CA CYS A 290 -2.57 -9.12 14.33
C CYS A 290 -2.06 -9.68 15.66
N ASP A 291 -2.91 -10.38 16.39
CA ASP A 291 -2.59 -11.06 17.64
C ASP A 291 -2.37 -12.55 17.39
N PHE A 292 -1.16 -13.04 17.61
CA PHE A 292 -0.76 -14.44 17.46
C PHE A 292 -0.74 -15.21 18.79
N SER A 293 -1.25 -14.64 19.88
CA SER A 293 -1.37 -15.38 21.14
C SER A 293 -2.16 -16.68 20.95
N ASN A 294 -1.56 -17.79 21.37
CA ASN A 294 -2.12 -19.16 21.28
C ASN A 294 -2.33 -19.70 19.86
N ILE A 295 -1.59 -19.21 18.87
CA ILE A 295 -1.64 -19.66 17.47
C ILE A 295 -0.37 -20.39 17.08
N SER A 296 -0.49 -21.61 16.54
CA SER A 296 0.67 -22.34 16.03
C SER A 296 1.07 -21.84 14.64
N LEU A 297 2.36 -21.54 14.46
CA LEU A 297 2.89 -21.13 13.15
C LEU A 297 3.11 -22.33 12.20
N LYS A 298 2.93 -23.58 12.68
CA LYS A 298 2.92 -24.78 11.82
C LYS A 298 1.88 -24.71 10.71
N SER A 299 0.83 -23.90 10.89
CA SER A 299 -0.17 -23.62 9.87
C SER A 299 0.40 -23.07 8.55
N PHE A 300 1.63 -22.54 8.55
CA PHE A 300 2.31 -22.11 7.33
C PHE A 300 2.99 -23.25 6.58
N ASN A 301 3.33 -24.37 7.23
CA ASN A 301 4.19 -25.42 6.66
C ASN A 301 3.68 -25.99 5.34
N ASP A 302 2.37 -25.98 5.17
CA ASP A 302 1.68 -26.51 3.99
C ASP A 302 1.56 -25.50 2.86
N LEU A 303 1.95 -24.23 3.03
CA LEU A 303 1.89 -23.21 1.97
C LEU A 303 3.07 -23.35 0.99
N TYR A 304 3.04 -24.39 0.16
CA TYR A 304 4.16 -24.87 -0.67
C TYR A 304 4.83 -23.82 -1.56
N ASN A 305 4.07 -22.81 -2.02
CA ASN A 305 4.55 -21.77 -2.93
C ASN A 305 4.83 -20.42 -2.25
N LEU A 306 4.83 -20.38 -0.91
CA LEU A 306 5.05 -19.15 -0.16
C LEU A 306 6.49 -18.64 -0.38
N GLU A 307 6.61 -17.43 -0.92
CA GLU A 307 7.90 -16.79 -1.16
C GLU A 307 8.09 -15.53 -0.29
N TYR A 308 7.01 -14.91 0.16
CA TYR A 308 7.07 -13.63 0.87
C TYR A 308 6.15 -13.65 2.09
N LEU A 309 6.73 -13.42 3.26
CA LEU A 309 6.02 -13.38 4.53
C LEU A 309 6.35 -12.09 5.28
N LYS A 310 5.31 -11.36 5.68
CA LYS A 310 5.47 -10.06 6.37
C LYS A 310 4.57 -9.96 7.59
N PHE A 311 5.17 -9.55 8.70
CA PHE A 311 4.49 -9.22 9.94
C PHE A 311 4.75 -7.76 10.29
N MET A 312 3.67 -7.00 10.49
CA MET A 312 3.74 -5.58 10.80
C MET A 312 2.87 -5.25 12.01
N PHE A 313 3.39 -4.68 13.10
CA PHE A 313 2.64 -4.40 14.33
C PHE A 313 1.96 -5.62 14.97
N CYS A 314 2.43 -6.83 14.69
CA CYS A 314 1.88 -8.07 15.23
C CYS A 314 2.43 -8.34 16.63
N LYS A 315 1.74 -9.14 17.44
CA LYS A 315 2.14 -9.46 18.81
C LYS A 315 1.83 -10.90 19.20
N GLY A 316 2.38 -11.35 20.32
CA GLY A 316 1.91 -12.56 21.00
C GLY A 316 2.46 -13.88 20.48
N ILE A 317 3.52 -13.87 19.65
CA ILE A 317 4.25 -15.08 19.27
C ILE A 317 5.25 -15.44 20.38
N LEU A 318 5.20 -16.68 20.83
CA LEU A 318 6.10 -17.30 21.80
C LEU A 318 6.98 -18.37 21.12
N LEU A 319 8.09 -18.75 21.76
CA LEU A 319 9.08 -19.67 21.19
C LEU A 319 8.47 -21.01 20.75
N TYR A 320 7.68 -21.65 21.63
CA TYR A 320 7.06 -22.94 21.34
C TYR A 320 6.09 -22.89 20.15
N GLN A 321 5.53 -21.73 19.83
CA GLN A 321 4.61 -21.57 18.69
C GLN A 321 5.35 -21.62 17.34
N CYS A 322 6.66 -21.40 17.35
CA CYS A 322 7.54 -21.51 16.19
C CYS A 322 8.05 -22.94 15.99
N GLU A 323 7.89 -23.82 16.98
CA GLU A 323 8.28 -25.23 16.87
C GLU A 323 7.52 -25.86 15.70
N GLY A 324 8.26 -26.44 14.77
CA GLY A 324 7.73 -27.06 13.57
C GLY A 324 7.84 -26.23 12.29
N LEU A 325 8.20 -24.95 12.35
CA LEU A 325 8.53 -24.18 11.14
C LEU A 325 9.74 -24.77 10.39
N ASN A 326 10.61 -25.52 11.06
CA ASN A 326 11.71 -26.27 10.44
C ASN A 326 11.24 -27.36 9.46
N PHE A 327 9.97 -27.77 9.52
CA PHE A 327 9.36 -28.70 8.56
C PHE A 327 8.66 -27.98 7.40
N SER A 328 8.79 -26.66 7.29
CA SER A 328 8.26 -25.90 6.16
C SER A 328 8.89 -26.37 4.86
N SER A 329 8.05 -26.66 3.87
CA SER A 329 8.47 -27.14 2.55
C SER A 329 8.75 -26.01 1.56
N PHE A 330 8.21 -24.82 1.81
CA PHE A 330 8.39 -23.63 0.98
C PHE A 330 9.76 -22.98 1.19
N LYS A 331 10.19 -22.17 0.21
CA LYS A 331 11.46 -21.43 0.25
C LYS A 331 11.18 -19.94 0.17
N LEU A 332 11.30 -19.23 1.30
CA LEU A 332 11.09 -17.79 1.34
C LEU A 332 12.21 -17.05 0.62
N LYS A 333 11.82 -16.09 -0.22
CA LYS A 333 12.71 -15.07 -0.78
C LYS A 333 12.79 -13.85 0.13
N GLU A 334 11.68 -13.48 0.77
CA GLU A 334 11.60 -12.32 1.65
C GLU A 334 10.86 -12.61 2.96
N LEU A 335 11.47 -12.15 4.06
CA LEU A 335 10.86 -12.14 5.39
C LEU A 335 10.98 -10.75 5.99
N SER A 336 9.88 -10.21 6.51
CA SER A 336 9.86 -8.86 7.07
C SER A 336 9.15 -8.81 8.41
N PHE A 337 9.85 -8.24 9.40
CA PHE A 337 9.37 -7.94 10.73
C PHE A 337 9.42 -6.42 10.95
N ILE A 338 8.25 -5.80 11.14
CA ILE A 338 8.14 -4.35 11.33
C ILE A 338 7.24 -4.06 12.52
N ARG A 339 7.81 -3.52 13.58
CA ARG A 339 7.22 -3.04 14.83
C ARG A 339 6.44 -4.11 15.56
N ASN A 340 6.99 -5.32 15.60
CA ASN A 340 6.34 -6.47 16.22
C ASN A 340 6.65 -6.55 17.73
N TYR A 341 5.73 -7.11 18.49
CA TYR A 341 5.77 -7.19 19.95
C TYR A 341 5.90 -8.65 20.40
N TRP A 342 7.11 -9.19 20.25
CA TRP A 342 7.55 -10.48 20.80
C TRP A 342 9.06 -10.42 21.08
N ASN A 343 9.59 -11.42 21.80
CA ASN A 343 10.99 -11.46 22.21
C ASN A 343 11.93 -11.64 21.00
N ASP A 344 13.13 -11.04 21.03
CA ASP A 344 14.18 -11.20 20.01
C ASP A 344 14.50 -12.68 19.70
N ASN A 345 14.48 -13.55 20.72
CA ASN A 345 14.69 -15.00 20.58
C ASN A 345 13.69 -15.66 19.63
N VAL A 346 12.45 -15.15 19.56
CA VAL A 346 11.43 -15.63 18.62
C VAL A 346 11.85 -15.31 17.19
N THR A 347 12.29 -14.08 16.94
CA THR A 347 12.80 -13.66 15.62
C THR A 347 14.03 -14.50 15.23
N SER A 348 14.97 -14.71 16.15
CA SER A 348 16.14 -15.56 15.93
C SER A 348 15.76 -16.99 15.54
N LEU A 349 14.80 -17.58 16.25
CA LEU A 349 14.33 -18.94 15.98
C LEU A 349 13.64 -19.06 14.61
N MET A 350 12.81 -18.07 14.25
CA MET A 350 12.19 -18.01 12.92
C MET A 350 13.24 -17.88 11.81
N LEU A 351 14.28 -17.07 12.00
CA LEU A 351 15.39 -16.96 11.05
C LEU A 351 16.18 -18.26 10.93
N ASN A 352 16.44 -18.96 12.04
CA ASN A 352 17.11 -20.26 12.00
C ASN A 352 16.33 -21.27 11.13
N TYR A 353 15.00 -21.27 11.22
CA TYR A 353 14.17 -22.21 10.47
C TYR A 353 13.90 -21.80 9.03
N LEU A 354 13.73 -20.51 8.75
CA LEU A 354 13.27 -20.02 7.44
C LEU A 354 14.38 -19.31 6.64
N GLY A 355 15.52 -19.03 7.25
CA GLY A 355 16.54 -18.11 6.74
C GLY A 355 17.37 -18.63 5.58
N THR A 356 17.52 -19.95 5.44
CA THR A 356 18.47 -20.56 4.50
C THR A 356 18.25 -20.14 3.04
N SER A 357 16.99 -19.90 2.65
CA SER A 357 16.60 -19.49 1.30
C SER A 357 16.42 -17.97 1.12
N LEU A 358 16.44 -17.19 2.21
CA LEU A 358 16.14 -15.76 2.17
C LEU A 358 17.15 -14.98 1.36
N GLN A 359 16.62 -14.12 0.49
CA GLN A 359 17.39 -13.13 -0.27
C GLN A 359 17.20 -11.73 0.29
N ARG A 360 16.06 -11.48 0.96
CA ARG A 360 15.70 -10.19 1.53
C ARG A 360 15.18 -10.36 2.95
N LEU A 361 15.70 -9.55 3.87
CA LEU A 361 15.31 -9.57 5.28
C LEU A 361 15.09 -8.14 5.77
N SER A 362 13.97 -7.89 6.43
CA SER A 362 13.72 -6.65 7.16
C SER A 362 13.51 -6.94 8.64
N ILE A 363 14.32 -6.33 9.50
CA ILE A 363 14.31 -6.47 10.96
C ILE A 363 14.41 -5.11 11.66
N GLU A 364 14.18 -5.08 12.96
CA GLU A 364 14.25 -3.85 13.76
C GLU A 364 15.49 -3.75 14.63
N LYS A 365 16.03 -4.90 14.99
CA LYS A 365 17.23 -5.04 15.80
C LYS A 365 18.12 -6.05 15.11
N LEU A 366 19.41 -5.78 15.13
CA LEU A 366 20.39 -6.70 14.58
C LEU A 366 20.53 -7.89 15.54
N ILE A 367 20.43 -9.09 14.99
CA ILE A 367 20.44 -10.36 15.72
C ILE A 367 21.78 -11.02 15.48
N GLU A 368 22.30 -11.70 16.50
CA GLU A 368 23.46 -12.56 16.34
C GLU A 368 23.20 -13.65 15.28
N ASN A 369 24.26 -14.10 14.61
CA ASN A 369 24.19 -15.23 13.68
C ASN A 369 23.30 -15.04 12.43
N ILE A 370 22.90 -13.82 12.05
CA ILE A 370 22.18 -13.57 10.78
C ILE A 370 22.90 -14.19 9.59
N SER A 371 24.23 -14.05 9.53
CA SER A 371 25.03 -14.63 8.43
C SER A 371 25.10 -16.15 8.45
N MET A 372 24.86 -16.78 9.61
CA MET A 372 24.77 -18.23 9.74
C MET A 372 23.36 -18.72 9.33
N TYR A 373 22.32 -18.05 9.81
CA TYR A 373 20.93 -18.42 9.52
C TYR A 373 20.50 -18.08 8.08
N CYS A 374 21.02 -16.97 7.53
CA CYS A 374 20.65 -16.44 6.22
C CYS A 374 21.87 -16.33 5.29
N PRO A 375 22.51 -17.46 4.91
CA PRO A 375 23.74 -17.46 4.11
C PRO A 375 23.57 -16.87 2.70
N ASN A 376 22.35 -16.89 2.15
CA ASN A 376 22.03 -16.41 0.80
C ASN A 376 21.47 -14.97 0.77
N LEU A 377 21.57 -14.25 1.89
CA LEU A 377 20.96 -12.93 2.05
C LEU A 377 21.66 -11.87 1.18
N ILE A 378 20.90 -11.21 0.31
CA ILE A 378 21.39 -10.15 -0.59
C ILE A 378 21.11 -8.78 -0.01
N VAL A 379 19.88 -8.58 0.49
CA VAL A 379 19.39 -7.31 1.01
C VAL A 379 19.02 -7.45 2.48
N LEU A 380 19.63 -6.61 3.32
CA LEU A 380 19.24 -6.46 4.71
C LEU A 380 18.71 -5.05 4.95
N LYS A 381 17.48 -4.96 5.44
CA LYS A 381 16.85 -3.72 5.91
C LYS A 381 16.75 -3.74 7.42
N ILE A 382 17.29 -2.72 8.08
CA ILE A 382 17.26 -2.57 9.53
C ILE A 382 16.53 -1.27 9.87
N CYS A 383 15.46 -1.38 10.67
CA CYS A 383 14.63 -0.25 11.07
C CYS A 383 14.75 0.00 12.57
N PHE A 384 15.58 0.97 12.96
CA PHE A 384 15.78 1.35 14.34
C PHE A 384 14.71 2.36 14.81
N TYR A 385 13.61 1.82 15.35
CA TYR A 385 12.50 2.62 15.89
C TYR A 385 12.59 2.93 17.38
N PHE A 386 13.56 2.38 18.08
CA PHE A 386 13.80 2.57 19.51
C PHE A 386 15.29 2.81 19.74
N HIS A 387 15.66 3.11 20.99
CA HIS A 387 17.07 3.29 21.36
C HIS A 387 17.88 2.01 21.07
N ILE A 388 19.09 2.18 20.54
CA ILE A 388 19.99 1.07 20.14
C ILE A 388 21.16 1.03 21.13
N ASP A 389 21.52 -0.16 21.58
CA ASP A 389 22.79 -0.38 22.25
C ASP A 389 23.93 -0.46 21.21
N LEU A 390 24.95 0.39 21.36
CA LEU A 390 26.10 0.43 20.45
C LEU A 390 26.95 -0.85 20.49
N SER A 391 26.82 -1.69 21.53
CA SER A 391 27.46 -3.02 21.58
C SER A 391 27.12 -3.88 20.36
N VAL A 392 25.91 -3.71 19.81
CA VAL A 392 25.38 -4.46 18.67
C VAL A 392 26.09 -4.07 17.35
N MET A 393 26.82 -2.96 17.30
CA MET A 393 27.49 -2.49 16.08
C MET A 393 28.54 -3.47 15.56
N GLN A 394 29.20 -4.22 16.45
CA GLN A 394 30.21 -5.21 16.05
C GLN A 394 29.62 -6.34 15.21
N LEU A 395 28.33 -6.64 15.36
CA LEU A 395 27.65 -7.68 14.60
C LEU A 395 27.59 -7.36 13.10
N PHE A 396 27.65 -6.08 12.69
CA PHE A 396 27.71 -5.69 11.28
C PHE A 396 28.91 -6.31 10.56
N LYS A 397 30.05 -6.47 11.24
CA LYS A 397 31.27 -7.04 10.63
C LYS A 397 31.06 -8.46 10.11
N SER A 398 30.12 -9.19 10.71
CA SER A 398 29.80 -10.57 10.32
C SER A 398 28.90 -10.65 9.08
N LEU A 399 28.27 -9.54 8.65
CA LEU A 399 27.28 -9.54 7.59
C LEU A 399 27.88 -9.90 6.23
N ARG A 400 27.23 -10.83 5.54
CA ARG A 400 27.62 -11.26 4.18
C ARG A 400 26.81 -10.63 3.06
N THR A 401 25.88 -9.73 3.39
CA THR A 401 24.96 -9.11 2.42
C THR A 401 25.67 -8.15 1.46
N ARG A 402 25.02 -7.85 0.33
CA ARG A 402 25.53 -6.88 -0.66
C ARG A 402 24.86 -5.51 -0.52
N ILE A 403 23.62 -5.48 -0.07
CA ILE A 403 22.79 -4.28 0.05
C ILE A 403 22.34 -4.12 1.49
N LEU A 404 22.54 -2.92 2.04
CA LEU A 404 22.13 -2.56 3.40
C LEU A 404 21.24 -1.32 3.36
N SER A 405 20.03 -1.42 3.90
CA SER A 405 19.14 -0.28 4.10
C SER A 405 18.94 -0.04 5.58
N ILE A 406 19.18 1.18 6.05
CA ILE A 406 19.05 1.56 7.46
C ILE A 406 18.04 2.69 7.58
N ILE A 407 17.06 2.51 8.46
CA ILE A 407 16.06 3.53 8.83
C ILE A 407 16.24 3.86 10.31
N ILE A 408 16.37 5.14 10.65
CA ILE A 408 16.67 5.60 12.01
C ILE A 408 15.66 6.65 12.44
N SER A 409 14.93 6.39 13.54
CA SER A 409 13.95 7.34 14.11
C SER A 409 14.37 8.03 15.41
N HIS A 410 15.54 7.72 15.95
CA HIS A 410 16.08 8.34 17.17
C HIS A 410 17.49 8.90 16.96
N ASN A 411 17.84 9.95 17.73
CA ASN A 411 19.22 10.42 17.79
C ASN A 411 20.02 9.51 18.73
N ILE A 412 21.19 9.07 18.28
CA ILE A 412 22.12 8.27 19.06
C ILE A 412 23.51 8.80 18.74
N ASP A 413 24.19 9.27 19.77
CA ASP A 413 25.54 9.81 19.65
C ASP A 413 26.51 8.73 19.19
N ASN A 414 27.47 9.11 18.35
CA ASN A 414 28.48 8.22 17.77
C ASN A 414 27.94 7.03 16.95
N PHE A 415 26.63 6.94 16.69
CA PHE A 415 26.05 5.83 15.94
C PHE A 415 26.63 5.74 14.52
N PHE A 416 26.75 6.87 13.82
CA PHE A 416 27.18 6.87 12.42
C PHE A 416 28.66 6.54 12.25
N ILE A 417 29.50 6.99 13.18
CA ILE A 417 30.93 6.61 13.25
C ILE A 417 31.04 5.11 13.50
N ASN A 418 30.33 4.59 14.52
CA ASN A 418 30.37 3.16 14.84
C ASN A 418 29.83 2.31 13.68
N LEU A 419 28.73 2.73 13.06
CA LEU A 419 28.19 2.07 11.87
C LEU A 419 29.25 2.04 10.75
N ALA A 420 29.85 3.18 10.43
CA ALA A 420 30.82 3.32 9.35
C ALA A 420 32.05 2.41 9.51
N ILE A 421 32.57 2.28 10.74
CA ILE A 421 33.75 1.46 11.04
C ILE A 421 33.42 -0.05 11.06
N ASN A 422 32.18 -0.41 11.37
CA ASN A 422 31.77 -1.82 11.49
C ASN A 422 31.10 -2.39 10.22
N ILE A 423 30.77 -1.57 9.22
CA ILE A 423 30.22 -2.08 7.95
C ILE A 423 31.31 -2.83 7.16
N PRO A 424 31.04 -4.07 6.74
CA PRO A 424 32.00 -4.87 6.02
C PRO A 424 32.05 -4.52 4.53
N ILE A 425 33.25 -4.66 3.93
CA ILE A 425 33.59 -4.18 2.58
C ILE A 425 32.82 -4.85 1.43
N ASN A 426 32.18 -5.99 1.70
CA ASN A 426 31.31 -6.71 0.77
C ASN A 426 29.97 -6.00 0.54
N ILE A 427 29.54 -5.13 1.46
CA ILE A 427 28.36 -4.28 1.25
C ILE A 427 28.73 -3.21 0.23
N ARG A 428 28.13 -3.30 -0.96
CA ARG A 428 28.41 -2.40 -2.09
C ARG A 428 27.36 -1.31 -2.24
N LYS A 429 26.18 -1.50 -1.69
CA LYS A 429 25.07 -0.56 -1.80
C LYS A 429 24.50 -0.26 -0.42
N ILE A 430 24.39 1.02 -0.09
CA ILE A 430 23.85 1.44 1.19
C ILE A 430 22.81 2.56 1.04
N SER A 431 21.69 2.42 1.74
CA SER A 431 20.70 3.50 1.89
C SER A 431 20.51 3.81 3.36
N ILE A 432 20.57 5.09 3.73
CA ILE A 432 20.38 5.56 5.10
C ILE A 432 19.29 6.62 5.11
N TYR A 433 18.19 6.29 5.78
CA TYR A 433 17.07 7.20 6.02
C TYR A 433 17.04 7.63 7.48
N ILE A 434 17.20 8.92 7.72
CA ILE A 434 17.07 9.55 9.04
C ILE A 434 15.72 10.28 9.11
N TYR A 435 14.88 9.97 10.11
CA TYR A 435 13.57 10.64 10.24
C TYR A 435 13.72 12.17 10.36
N PRO A 436 12.78 12.97 9.81
CA PRO A 436 12.86 14.44 9.81
C PRO A 436 12.99 15.09 11.19
N ARG A 437 12.48 14.45 12.25
CA ARG A 437 12.52 14.96 13.63
C ARG A 437 13.93 15.01 14.22
N ILE A 438 14.88 14.32 13.60
CA ILE A 438 16.27 14.28 14.04
C ILE A 438 17.01 15.49 13.46
N SER A 439 17.54 16.34 14.33
CA SER A 439 18.39 17.48 13.96
C SER A 439 19.74 17.03 13.40
N ASN A 440 20.41 17.95 12.70
CA ASN A 440 21.80 17.80 12.23
C ASN A 440 22.06 16.55 11.38
N LYS A 441 21.11 16.17 10.51
CA LYS A 441 21.25 15.06 9.55
C LYS A 441 22.55 15.14 8.75
N PHE A 442 22.91 16.35 8.33
CA PHE A 442 24.15 16.61 7.61
C PHE A 442 25.39 16.13 8.37
N LEU A 443 25.52 16.49 9.65
CA LEU A 443 26.68 16.10 10.48
C LEU A 443 26.79 14.57 10.59
N LYS A 444 25.65 13.88 10.70
CA LYS A 444 25.58 12.41 10.78
C LYS A 444 26.02 11.73 9.50
N PHE A 445 25.61 12.29 8.36
CA PHE A 445 26.06 11.81 7.06
C PHE A 445 27.53 12.12 6.81
N LYS A 446 28.02 13.27 7.30
CA LYS A 446 29.44 13.60 7.31
C LYS A 446 30.25 12.56 8.08
N GLU A 447 29.88 12.32 9.35
CA GLU A 447 30.50 11.30 10.20
C GLU A 447 30.54 9.93 9.52
N PHE A 448 29.43 9.54 8.86
CA PHE A 448 29.38 8.29 8.12
C PHE A 448 30.35 8.25 6.93
N LEU A 449 30.30 9.24 6.05
CA LEU A 449 31.10 9.27 4.81
C LEU A 449 32.60 9.42 5.10
N GLU A 450 32.98 10.15 6.13
CA GLU A 450 34.37 10.33 6.54
C GLU A 450 34.99 9.04 7.12
N ASN A 451 34.19 8.17 7.73
CA ASN A 451 34.69 6.98 8.43
C ASN A 451 34.44 5.65 7.70
N CYS A 452 33.55 5.61 6.71
CA CYS A 452 33.20 4.35 6.05
C CYS A 452 34.25 3.93 5.02
N HIS A 453 34.25 2.64 4.68
CA HIS A 453 35.17 2.11 3.67
C HIS A 453 34.88 2.66 2.26
N ASN A 454 35.89 2.58 1.41
CA ASN A 454 35.93 3.21 0.09
C ASN A 454 35.47 2.27 -1.05
N SER A 455 34.49 1.40 -0.79
CA SER A 455 34.12 0.32 -1.73
C SER A 455 32.67 0.34 -2.20
N PHE A 456 31.88 1.35 -1.77
CA PHE A 456 30.50 1.50 -2.18
C PHE A 456 30.39 1.86 -3.67
N GLU A 457 29.49 1.16 -4.35
CA GLU A 457 29.05 1.44 -5.72
C GLU A 457 27.85 2.39 -5.72
N MET A 458 26.99 2.32 -4.68
CA MET A 458 25.79 3.15 -4.56
C MET A 458 25.56 3.60 -3.12
N ILE A 459 25.28 4.88 -2.92
CA ILE A 459 24.95 5.45 -1.61
C ILE A 459 23.67 6.29 -1.76
N TYR A 460 22.67 6.07 -0.91
CA TYR A 460 21.46 6.89 -0.83
C TYR A 460 21.33 7.49 0.57
N LEU A 461 21.35 8.81 0.70
CA LEU A 461 21.18 9.52 1.97
C LEU A 461 20.00 10.48 1.85
N ASN A 462 19.04 10.43 2.78
CA ASN A 462 17.85 11.28 2.73
C ASN A 462 18.11 12.73 3.21
N GLN A 463 19.15 13.35 2.66
CA GLN A 463 19.59 14.72 2.92
C GLN A 463 19.22 15.61 1.74
N ILE A 464 18.78 16.84 2.03
CA ILE A 464 18.60 17.87 1.00
C ILE A 464 19.96 18.23 0.42
N ILE A 465 20.05 18.27 -0.91
CA ILE A 465 21.25 18.69 -1.64
C ILE A 465 21.69 20.09 -1.19
N GLY A 466 22.99 20.24 -0.96
CA GLY A 466 23.58 21.53 -0.61
C GLY A 466 25.10 21.53 -0.70
N LEU A 467 25.70 22.72 -0.75
CA LEU A 467 27.13 22.94 -0.96
C LEU A 467 28.04 22.01 -0.12
N GLU A 468 27.87 22.02 1.20
CA GLU A 468 28.71 21.21 2.11
C GLU A 468 28.50 19.70 1.92
N SER A 469 27.29 19.27 1.58
CA SER A 469 27.01 17.85 1.28
C SER A 469 27.72 17.40 0.01
N LEU A 470 27.73 18.24 -1.02
CA LEU A 470 28.42 17.96 -2.28
C LEU A 470 29.94 17.93 -2.08
N LYS A 471 30.50 18.79 -1.20
CA LYS A 471 31.95 18.78 -0.88
C LYS A 471 32.36 17.45 -0.25
N ILE A 472 31.60 16.97 0.73
CA ILE A 472 31.87 15.69 1.39
C ILE A 472 31.73 14.51 0.41
N VAL A 473 30.69 14.53 -0.43
CA VAL A 473 30.50 13.50 -1.46
C VAL A 473 31.69 13.48 -2.43
N LEU A 474 32.14 14.64 -2.90
CA LEU A 474 33.31 14.74 -3.76
C LEU A 474 34.58 14.20 -3.08
N SER A 475 34.81 14.55 -1.81
CA SER A 475 35.91 14.01 -1.01
C SER A 475 35.87 12.47 -0.91
N TYR A 476 34.68 11.91 -0.66
CA TYR A 476 34.49 10.45 -0.66
C TYR A 476 34.78 9.82 -2.02
N ILE A 477 34.32 10.42 -3.12
CA ILE A 477 34.57 9.93 -4.48
C ILE A 477 36.07 9.91 -4.79
N GLU A 478 36.77 10.98 -4.44
CA GLU A 478 38.22 11.11 -4.65
C GLU A 478 38.98 10.07 -3.82
N ARG A 479 38.64 9.91 -2.54
CA ARG A 479 39.23 8.90 -1.66
C ARG A 479 38.90 7.46 -2.08
N SER A 480 37.80 7.25 -2.80
CA SER A 480 37.36 5.93 -3.26
C SER A 480 37.82 5.55 -4.68
N ASN A 481 38.74 6.32 -5.27
CA ASN A 481 39.22 6.11 -6.63
C ASN A 481 38.05 6.00 -7.64
N ASN A 482 37.04 6.87 -7.50
CA ASN A 482 35.85 6.92 -8.35
C ASN A 482 35.06 5.59 -8.46
N ARG A 483 35.05 4.77 -7.39
CA ARG A 483 34.26 3.53 -7.35
C ARG A 483 32.76 3.76 -7.23
N LEU A 484 32.37 4.89 -6.63
CA LEU A 484 30.97 5.28 -6.49
C LEU A 484 30.39 5.54 -7.89
N LYS A 485 29.23 4.95 -8.19
CA LYS A 485 28.53 5.10 -9.48
C LYS A 485 27.25 5.90 -9.34
N VAL A 486 26.53 5.72 -8.23
CA VAL A 486 25.25 6.40 -7.98
C VAL A 486 25.26 7.00 -6.59
N PHE A 487 24.88 8.27 -6.50
CA PHE A 487 24.62 8.93 -5.23
C PHE A 487 23.22 9.53 -5.21
N GLY A 488 22.38 9.05 -4.29
CA GLY A 488 21.01 9.52 -4.12
C GLY A 488 20.85 10.48 -2.96
N MET A 489 20.12 11.56 -3.19
CA MET A 489 19.82 12.63 -2.24
C MET A 489 18.47 13.26 -2.56
N LYS A 490 17.94 14.10 -1.66
CA LYS A 490 16.70 14.83 -1.93
C LYS A 490 16.98 16.05 -2.81
N LEU A 491 16.36 16.08 -3.98
CA LEU A 491 16.53 17.14 -4.99
C LEU A 491 15.45 18.23 -4.88
N ASP A 492 14.93 18.45 -3.66
CA ASP A 492 13.82 19.37 -3.35
C ASP A 492 14.23 20.87 -3.37
N LYS A 493 15.35 21.25 -3.99
CA LYS A 493 15.94 22.60 -3.92
C LYS A 493 16.54 23.03 -5.26
N GLU A 494 16.29 24.28 -5.64
CA GLU A 494 17.05 24.95 -6.70
C GLU A 494 18.50 25.19 -6.28
N LEU A 495 19.43 24.85 -7.15
CA LEU A 495 20.87 24.93 -6.88
C LEU A 495 21.42 26.29 -7.29
N ASN A 496 22.30 26.84 -6.47
CA ASN A 496 23.07 28.03 -6.85
C ASN A 496 24.24 27.66 -7.80
N ASP A 497 24.90 28.67 -8.36
CA ASP A 497 25.99 28.49 -9.33
C ASP A 497 27.16 27.65 -8.79
N GLU A 498 27.51 27.80 -7.51
CA GLU A 498 28.58 27.03 -6.89
C GLU A 498 28.20 25.55 -6.71
N GLU A 499 26.97 25.30 -6.27
CA GLU A 499 26.41 23.95 -6.13
C GLU A 499 26.32 23.27 -7.50
N LEU A 500 25.91 23.99 -8.55
CA LEU A 500 25.88 23.49 -9.93
C LEU A 500 27.28 23.14 -10.44
N LYS A 501 28.28 24.00 -10.21
CA LYS A 501 29.68 23.71 -10.58
C LYS A 501 30.19 22.45 -9.90
N LEU A 502 29.92 22.30 -8.60
CA LEU A 502 30.37 21.15 -7.83
C LEU A 502 29.65 19.86 -8.24
N LEU A 503 28.33 19.95 -8.49
CA LEU A 503 27.52 18.87 -9.03
C LEU A 503 28.06 18.40 -10.39
N ASN A 504 28.38 19.33 -11.28
CA ASN A 504 28.96 19.03 -12.58
C ASN A 504 30.33 18.34 -12.43
N ARG A 505 31.18 18.81 -11.51
CA ARG A 505 32.45 18.13 -11.19
C ARG A 505 32.24 16.69 -10.71
N ILE A 506 31.24 16.43 -9.86
CA ILE A 506 30.89 15.07 -9.44
C ILE A 506 30.45 14.23 -10.65
N LYS A 507 29.60 14.77 -11.53
CA LYS A 507 29.16 14.08 -12.77
C LYS A 507 30.32 13.75 -13.70
N THR A 508 31.31 14.64 -13.85
CA THR A 508 32.50 14.38 -14.68
C THR A 508 33.36 13.21 -14.17
N LYS A 509 33.23 12.85 -12.88
CA LYS A 509 33.87 11.65 -12.30
C LYS A 509 33.06 10.36 -12.55
N GLY A 510 31.99 10.42 -13.34
CA GLY A 510 31.16 9.26 -13.70
C GLY A 510 30.09 8.89 -12.68
N VAL A 511 29.74 9.81 -11.76
CA VAL A 511 28.72 9.57 -10.74
C VAL A 511 27.37 10.13 -11.19
N GLU A 512 26.35 9.28 -11.19
CA GLU A 512 24.96 9.67 -11.40
C GLU A 512 24.34 10.18 -10.09
N ILE A 513 23.72 11.36 -10.14
CA ILE A 513 22.98 11.94 -9.01
C ILE A 513 21.49 11.75 -9.25
N VAL A 514 20.83 11.09 -8.31
CA VAL A 514 19.42 10.69 -8.42
C VAL A 514 18.61 11.13 -7.21
N GLU A 515 17.29 11.18 -7.35
CA GLU A 515 16.39 11.37 -6.22
C GLU A 515 16.53 10.22 -5.22
N PHE A 516 16.42 10.53 -3.93
CA PHE A 516 16.56 9.54 -2.87
C PHE A 516 15.56 8.40 -3.08
N SER A 517 16.06 7.16 -3.00
CA SER A 517 15.25 5.95 -3.01
C SER A 517 15.74 4.98 -1.94
N GLU A 518 14.81 4.29 -1.29
CA GLU A 518 15.15 3.13 -0.48
C GLU A 518 15.33 1.93 -1.41
N PHE A 519 16.29 1.04 -1.11
CA PHE A 519 16.38 -0.23 -1.81
C PHE A 519 15.17 -1.09 -1.42
N ASN A 520 14.16 -1.12 -2.30
CA ASN A 520 12.97 -1.96 -2.17
C ASN A 520 13.28 -3.41 -2.54
#